data_AF-C1DU84-F1
#
_entry.id   AF-C1DU84-F1
#
_cell.length_a   1.000
_cell.length_b   1.000
_cell.length_c   1.000
_cell.angle_alpha   90.00
_cell.angle_beta   90.00
_cell.angle_gamma   90.00
#
_symmetry.space_group_name_H-M   'P 1'
#
loop_
_entity.id
_entity.type
_entity.pdbx_description
1 polymer ?
#
loop_
_entity_poly.entity_id
_entity_poly.type
_entity_poly.pdbx_seq_one_letter_code
_entity_poly.pdbx_strand_id
1 'polypeptide(L)' 'MEEKECLKCGSKIDLKEDPNIPDIYFCAVCWEEREKTEINEKWGYDESLPDDG' A
#
# COMPACT_ATOMS: atom_id res chain seq x y z
N MET A 1 -16.26 11.68 -18.34
CA MET A 1 -15.36 10.54 -18.03
C MET A 1 -14.66 10.93 -16.75
N GLU A 2 -14.99 10.30 -15.63
CA GLU A 2 -14.17 10.43 -14.42
C GLU A 2 -12.86 9.69 -14.70
N GLU A 3 -11.78 10.46 -14.86
CA GLU A 3 -10.45 9.90 -15.01
C GLU A 3 -9.99 9.43 -13.63
N LYS A 4 -10.01 8.11 -13.42
CA LYS A 4 -9.48 7.49 -12.21
C LYS A 4 -7.97 7.76 -12.13
N GLU A 5 -7.46 7.97 -10.92
CA GLU A 5 -6.04 8.23 -10.67
C GLU A 5 -5.57 7.62 -9.35
N CYS A 6 -4.27 7.42 -9.23
CA CYS A 6 -3.65 6.85 -8.04
C CYS A 6 -3.76 7.86 -6.90
N LEU A 7 -4.40 7.47 -5.80
CA LEU A 7 -4.59 8.33 -4.63
C LEU A 7 -3.26 8.87 -4.07
N LYS A 8 -2.17 8.11 -4.19
CA LYS A 8 -0.87 8.45 -3.58
C LYS A 8 0.00 9.34 -4.45
N CYS A 9 -0.06 9.21 -5.77
CA CYS A 9 0.86 9.91 -6.69
C CYS A 9 0.21 10.58 -7.90
N GLY A 10 -1.12 10.44 -8.08
CA GLY A 10 -1.86 10.99 -9.23
C GLY A 10 -1.61 10.26 -10.56
N SER A 11 -0.88 9.15 -10.55
CA SER A 11 -0.65 8.35 -11.77
C SER A 11 -1.97 7.80 -12.32
N LYS A 12 -2.15 7.79 -13.65
CA LYS A 12 -3.37 7.28 -14.32
C LYS A 12 -3.14 5.94 -15.05
N ILE A 13 -1.96 5.37 -14.89
CA ILE A 13 -1.56 4.09 -15.51
C ILE A 13 -1.58 2.96 -14.47
N ASP A 14 -1.94 1.76 -14.93
CA ASP A 14 -1.95 0.53 -14.13
C ASP A 14 -2.66 0.69 -12.77
N LEU A 15 -3.85 1.26 -12.81
CA LEU A 15 -4.68 1.51 -11.63
C LEU A 15 -5.37 0.24 -11.15
N LYS A 16 -5.19 -0.06 -9.87
CA LYS A 16 -5.82 -1.17 -9.16
C LYS A 16 -6.73 -0.63 -8.08
N GLU A 17 -7.96 -1.11 -8.04
CA GLU A 17 -8.94 -0.77 -7.01
C GLU A 17 -8.59 -1.43 -5.68
N ASP A 18 -8.77 -0.72 -4.58
CA ASP A 18 -8.63 -1.28 -3.24
C ASP A 18 -9.82 -2.22 -2.93
N PRO A 19 -9.58 -3.48 -2.53
CA PRO A 19 -10.64 -4.44 -2.24
C PRO A 19 -11.37 -4.16 -0.91
N ASN A 20 -10.81 -3.32 -0.03
CA ASN A 20 -11.40 -2.93 1.25
C ASN A 20 -12.12 -1.59 1.16
N ILE A 21 -11.72 -0.70 0.23
CA ILE A 21 -12.28 0.65 0.09
C ILE A 21 -12.72 0.88 -1.36
N PRO A 22 -14.02 0.94 -1.64
CA PRO A 22 -14.52 1.20 -2.99
C PRO A 22 -14.14 2.62 -3.45
N ASP A 23 -13.95 2.78 -4.75
CA ASP A 23 -13.57 4.04 -5.41
C ASP A 23 -12.15 4.56 -5.08
N ILE A 24 -11.34 3.77 -4.35
CA ILE A 24 -9.93 4.07 -4.14
C ILE A 24 -9.09 3.29 -5.14
N TYR A 25 -8.22 3.99 -5.86
CA TYR A 25 -7.30 3.39 -6.84
C TYR A 25 -5.85 3.71 -6.50
N PHE A 26 -4.98 2.74 -6.73
CA PHE A 26 -3.53 2.91 -6.63
C PHE A 26 -2.87 2.38 -7.89
N CYS A 27 -1.81 3.04 -8.35
CA CYS A 27 -0.99 2.48 -9.43
C CYS A 27 -0.20 1.27 -8.93
N ALA A 28 0.21 0.39 -9.85
CA ALA A 28 0.97 -0.82 -9.54
C ALA A 28 2.17 -0.57 -8.61
N VAL A 29 2.91 0.53 -8.80
CA VAL A 29 4.06 0.89 -7.94
C VAL A 29 3.62 1.20 -6.51
N CYS A 30 2.61 2.06 -6.33
CA CYS A 30 2.12 2.40 -4.99
C CYS A 30 1.42 1.21 -4.32
N TRP A 31 0.80 0.32 -5.11
CA TRP A 31 0.21 -0.91 -4.63
C TRP A 31 1.27 -1.89 -4.12
N GLU A 32 2.35 -2.11 -4.88
CA GLU A 32 3.45 -3.00 -4.47
C GLU A 32 4.16 -2.51 -3.19
N GLU A 33 4.42 -1.20 -3.09
CA GLU A 33 4.99 -0.58 -1.89
C GLU A 33 4.08 -0.76 -0.66
N ARG A 34 2.77 -0.69 -0.88
CA ARG A 34 1.78 -0.94 0.16
C ARG A 34 1.78 -2.41 0.57
N GLU A 35 1.77 -3.35 -0.38
CA GLU A 35 1.87 -4.79 -0.08
C GLU A 35 3.14 -5.11 0.69
N LYS A 36 4.28 -4.53 0.32
CA LYS A 36 5.55 -4.67 1.06
C LYS A 36 5.45 -4.13 2.49
N THR A 37 4.82 -2.96 2.67
CA THR A 37 4.64 -2.35 4.00
C THR A 37 3.66 -3.17 4.85
N GLU A 38 2.54 -3.62 4.27
CA GLU A 38 1.53 -4.44 4.97
C GLU A 38 2.12 -5.81 5.35
N ILE A 39 2.96 -6.40 4.50
CA ILE A 39 3.74 -7.59 4.87
C ILE A 39 4.66 -7.29 6.04
N ASN A 40 5.35 -6.14 6.03
CA ASN A 40 6.23 -5.75 7.13
C ASN A 40 5.46 -5.42 8.42
N GLU A 41 4.25 -4.87 8.37
CA GLU A 41 3.42 -4.61 9.57
C GLU A 41 2.74 -5.89 10.08
N LYS A 42 2.39 -6.82 9.19
CA LYS A 42 1.78 -8.11 9.54
C LYS A 42 2.79 -9.14 10.04
N TRP A 43 4.09 -8.94 9.75
CA TRP A 43 5.21 -9.75 10.24
C TRP A 43 6.17 -9.00 11.17
N GLY A 44 5.97 -7.70 11.40
CA GLY A 44 6.87 -6.81 12.13
C GLY A 44 6.25 -6.24 13.39
N TYR A 45 5.66 -7.11 14.20
CA TYR A 45 5.64 -6.94 15.65
C TYR A 45 6.06 -8.26 16.31
N ASP A 46 7.25 -8.77 15.94
CA ASP A 46 8.00 -9.60 16.88
C ASP A 46 8.73 -8.64 17.81
N GLU A 47 8.23 -8.57 19.04
CA GLU A 47 8.76 -7.82 20.17
C GLU A 47 10.13 -8.40 20.59
N SER A 48 11.11 -8.30 19.71
CA SER A 48 12.51 -8.61 19.97
C SER A 48 13.36 -7.37 19.64
N LEU A 49 13.01 -6.24 20.26
CA LEU A 49 14.03 -5.23 20.53
C LEU A 49 15.09 -5.92 21.39
N PRO A 50 16.38 -5.96 20.99
CA PRO A 50 17.40 -6.45 21.89
C PRO A 50 17.46 -5.51 23.10
N ASP A 51 17.00 -6.01 24.25
CA ASP A 51 17.38 -5.48 25.55
C ASP A 51 18.85 -5.86 25.76
N ASP A 52 19.76 -4.96 25.39
CA ASP A 52 21.17 -5.07 25.73
C ASP A 52 21.51 -3.92 26.69
N GLY A 53 21.20 -4.16 27.97
CA GLY A 53 22.08 -3.99 29.14
C GLY A 53 22.69 -2.63 29.43
#